data_AF-A0A645JDB2-F1
#
_entry.id   AF-A0A645JDB2-F1
#
_cell.length_a   1.000
_cell.length_b   1.000
_cell.length_c   1.000
_cell.angle_alpha   90.00
_cell.angle_beta   90.00
_cell.angle_gamma   90.00
#
_symmetry.space_group_name_H-M   'P 1'
#
loop_
_entity.id
_entity.type
_entity.pdbx_description
1 polymer ?
#
loop_
_entity_poly.entity_id
_entity_poly.type
_entity_poly.pdbx_seq_one_letter_code
_entity_poly.pdbx_strand_id
1 'polypeptide(L)'
;MIDPANSNVLYNQILHGWTGERTSDREAIEKWRQFVQESPSVQRRYLLARMFIFSGQGSEALKILKDISKEIEANAIRTAEQMAERETAGRCLLADSKEVKGLSVSLKGDLLVSYGKDSGAKVWNLPD
;
A
#
# COMPACT_ATOMS: atom_id res chain seq x y z
N MET A 1 -23.99 25.54 -3.14
CA MET A 1 -23.01 25.70 -4.23
C MET A 1 -21.66 25.28 -3.65
N ILE A 2 -21.12 24.15 -4.09
CA ILE A 2 -19.91 23.56 -3.50
C ILE A 2 -18.69 24.19 -4.18
N ASP A 3 -17.76 24.74 -3.39
CA ASP A 3 -16.53 25.37 -3.87
C ASP A 3 -15.60 24.31 -4.50
N PRO A 4 -15.31 24.38 -5.82
CA PRO A 4 -14.39 23.47 -6.50
C PRO A 4 -12.95 23.54 -5.99
N ALA A 5 -12.58 24.60 -5.25
CA ALA A 5 -11.25 24.72 -4.64
C ALA A 5 -11.09 23.89 -3.36
N ASN A 6 -12.19 23.34 -2.80
CA ASN A 6 -12.14 22.58 -1.57
C ASN A 6 -11.53 21.19 -1.81
N SER A 7 -10.32 20.98 -1.29
CA SER A 7 -9.58 19.73 -1.38
C SER A 7 -10.41 18.50 -0.98
N ASN A 8 -11.28 18.62 0.03
CA ASN A 8 -12.11 17.49 0.46
C ASN A 8 -13.17 17.09 -0.58
N VAL A 9 -13.71 18.07 -1.32
CA VAL A 9 -14.72 17.82 -2.35
C VAL A 9 -14.11 17.07 -3.52
N LEU A 10 -12.97 17.55 -4.03
CA LEU A 10 -12.23 16.90 -5.10
C LEU A 10 -11.77 15.49 -4.68
N TYR A 11 -11.27 15.35 -3.46
CA TYR A 11 -10.88 14.06 -2.90
C TYR A 11 -12.06 13.08 -2.85
N ASN A 12 -13.21 13.51 -2.34
CA ASN A 12 -14.40 12.66 -2.24
C ASN A 12 -14.90 12.21 -3.62
N GLN A 13 -14.82 13.07 -4.64
CA GLN A 13 -15.19 12.68 -6.01
C GLN A 13 -14.28 11.56 -6.55
N ILE A 14 -12.97 11.65 -6.33
CA ILE A 14 -12.03 10.59 -6.72
C ILE A 14 -12.32 9.32 -5.90
N LEU A 15 -12.50 9.47 -4.58
CA LEU A 15 -12.76 8.34 -3.67
C LEU A 15 -14.04 7.58 -4.05
N HIS A 16 -15.10 8.26 -4.49
CA HIS A 16 -16.32 7.60 -4.95
C HIS A 16 -16.11 6.78 -6.22
N GLY A 17 -15.31 7.27 -7.17
CA GLY A 17 -14.97 6.50 -8.38
C GLY A 17 -14.09 5.29 -8.04
N TRP A 18 -13.15 5.50 -7.12
CA TRP A 18 -12.20 4.48 -6.69
C TRP A 18 -12.85 3.35 -5.88
N THR A 19 -13.65 3.67 -4.86
CA THR A 19 -14.34 2.67 -4.03
C THR A 19 -15.50 1.97 -4.75
N GLY A 20 -16.01 2.56 -5.84
CA GLY A 20 -16.96 1.93 -6.74
C GLY A 20 -16.33 1.05 -7.81
N GLU A 21 -15.02 0.76 -7.74
CA GLU A 21 -14.25 -0.04 -8.70
C GLU A 21 -14.27 0.49 -10.14
N ARG A 22 -14.65 1.76 -10.35
CA ARG A 22 -14.69 2.40 -11.68
C ARG A 22 -13.33 2.97 -12.09
N THR A 23 -12.39 3.02 -11.17
CA THR A 23 -11.08 3.63 -11.36
C THR A 23 -10.07 2.80 -10.58
N SER A 24 -8.97 2.44 -11.23
CA SER A 24 -7.90 1.68 -10.57
C SER A 24 -7.18 2.52 -9.52
N ASP A 25 -6.50 1.87 -8.56
CA ASP A 25 -5.65 2.53 -7.57
C ASP A 25 -4.67 3.51 -8.22
N ARG A 26 -4.01 3.06 -9.30
CA ARG A 26 -3.03 3.85 -10.05
C ARG A 26 -3.66 5.11 -10.62
N GLU A 27 -4.81 4.99 -11.28
CA GLU A 27 -5.49 6.13 -11.90
C GLU A 27 -6.00 7.12 -10.84
N ALA A 28 -6.58 6.62 -9.75
CA ALA A 28 -7.07 7.45 -8.66
C ALA A 28 -5.93 8.25 -8.01
N ILE A 29 -4.82 7.56 -7.70
CA ILE A 29 -3.62 8.17 -7.10
C ILE A 29 -3.00 9.21 -8.03
N GLU A 30 -2.81 8.90 -9.31
CA GLU A 30 -2.21 9.84 -10.26
C GLU A 30 -3.08 11.07 -10.47
N LYS A 31 -4.40 10.90 -10.55
CA LYS A 31 -5.34 12.02 -10.62
C LYS A 31 -5.23 12.93 -9.40
N TRP A 32 -5.14 12.36 -8.20
CA TRP A 32 -4.95 13.16 -6.98
C TRP A 32 -3.55 13.81 -6.91
N ARG A 33 -2.52 13.10 -7.37
CA ARG A 33 -1.14 13.61 -7.44
C ARG A 33 -1.04 14.87 -8.28
N GLN A 34 -1.75 14.94 -9.41
CA GLN A 34 -1.80 16.15 -10.25
C GLN A 34 -2.33 17.36 -9.45
N PHE A 35 -3.43 17.21 -8.71
CA PHE A 35 -3.95 18.28 -7.85
C PHE A 35 -2.99 18.70 -6.73
N VAL A 36 -2.19 17.75 -6.21
CA VAL A 36 -1.15 18.06 -5.22
C VAL A 36 0.00 18.85 -5.85
N GLN A 37 0.37 18.56 -7.09
CA GLN A 37 1.41 19.29 -7.83
C GLN A 37 0.96 20.71 -8.20
N GLU A 38 -0.29 20.88 -8.64
CA GLU A 38 -0.86 22.18 -9.02
C GLU A 38 -1.01 23.14 -7.85
N SER A 39 -1.40 22.64 -6.67
CA SER A 39 -1.46 23.47 -5.46
C SER A 39 -1.07 22.66 -4.24
N PRO A 40 0.23 22.58 -3.92
CA PRO A 40 0.70 21.80 -2.80
C PRO A 40 0.23 22.40 -1.47
N SER A 41 -0.37 21.56 -0.63
CA SER A 41 -0.71 21.87 0.75
C SER A 41 -0.52 20.64 1.61
N VAL A 42 -0.32 20.83 2.92
CA VAL A 42 -0.21 19.71 3.88
C VAL A 42 -1.44 18.81 3.81
N GLN A 43 -2.64 19.39 3.76
CA GLN A 43 -3.87 18.60 3.65
C GLN A 43 -3.90 17.75 2.37
N ARG A 44 -3.53 18.29 1.20
CA ARG A 44 -3.54 17.51 -0.05
C ARG A 44 -2.49 16.40 -0.05
N ARG A 45 -1.30 16.69 0.46
CA ARG A 45 -0.22 15.69 0.63
C ARG A 45 -0.63 14.60 1.63
N TYR A 46 -1.26 14.98 2.73
CA TYR A 46 -1.80 14.03 3.70
C TYR A 46 -2.88 13.12 3.08
N LEU A 47 -3.82 13.69 2.32
CA LEU A 47 -4.83 12.91 1.60
C LEU A 47 -4.20 11.98 0.56
N LEU A 48 -3.13 12.41 -0.13
CA LEU A 48 -2.38 11.56 -1.05
C LEU A 48 -1.71 10.39 -0.31
N ALA A 49 -1.08 10.65 0.83
CA ALA A 49 -0.50 9.59 1.67
C ALA A 49 -1.56 8.59 2.16
N ARG A 50 -2.78 9.06 2.49
CA ARG A 50 -3.90 8.16 2.82
C ARG A 50 -4.28 7.26 1.65
N MET A 51 -4.25 7.76 0.41
CA MET A 51 -4.50 6.92 -0.77
C MET A 51 -3.44 5.82 -0.90
N PHE A 52 -2.15 6.16 -0.72
CA PHE A 52 -1.10 5.15 -0.71
C PHE A 52 -1.25 4.10 0.40
N ILE A 53 -1.68 4.51 1.59
CA ILE A 53 -2.03 3.59 2.68
C ILE A 53 -3.15 2.64 2.24
N PHE A 54 -4.24 3.17 1.67
CA PHE A 54 -5.36 2.33 1.24
C PHE A 54 -5.00 1.36 0.10
N SER A 55 -4.10 1.76 -0.80
CA SER A 55 -3.61 0.89 -1.88
C SER A 55 -2.45 -0.04 -1.45
N GLY A 56 -2.15 -0.14 -0.15
CA GLY A 56 -1.08 -1.00 0.38
C GLY A 56 0.36 -0.52 0.14
N GLN A 57 0.56 0.67 -0.42
CA GLN A 57 1.87 1.25 -0.73
C GLN A 57 2.40 2.05 0.47
N GLY A 58 2.70 1.35 1.56
CA GLY A 58 3.12 1.96 2.83
C GLY A 58 4.40 2.80 2.70
N SER A 59 5.33 2.36 1.86
CA SER A 59 6.62 3.04 1.64
C SER A 59 6.45 4.43 1.01
N GLU A 60 5.60 4.56 -0.01
CA GLU A 60 5.29 5.85 -0.65
C GLU A 60 4.50 6.78 0.30
N ALA A 61 3.55 6.22 1.05
CA ALA A 61 2.84 6.99 2.07
C ALA A 61 3.80 7.56 3.12
N LEU A 62 4.73 6.73 3.61
CA LEU A 62 5.68 7.11 4.65
C LEU A 62 6.59 8.26 4.20
N LYS A 63 7.07 8.22 2.95
CA LYS A 63 7.88 9.29 2.37
C LYS A 63 7.16 10.64 2.45
N ILE A 64 5.90 10.68 1.99
CA ILE A 64 5.10 11.90 1.99
C ILE A 64 4.82 12.39 3.41
N LEU A 65 4.47 11.48 4.33
CA LEU A 65 4.16 11.83 5.72
C LEU A 65 5.38 12.35 6.47
N LYS A 66 6.59 11.81 6.19
CA LYS A 66 7.84 12.33 6.76
C LYS A 66 8.12 13.76 6.30
N ASP A 67 7.87 14.06 5.02
CA ASP A 67 8.06 15.41 4.46
C ASP A 67 7.14 16.45 5.12
N ILE A 68 5.94 16.07 5.56
CA ILE A 68 4.97 16.97 6.22
C ILE A 68 4.87 16.75 7.74
N SER A 69 5.81 16.00 8.34
CA SER A 69 5.73 15.49 9.73
C SER A 69 5.59 16.57 10.81
N LYS A 70 6.08 17.79 10.55
CA LYS A 70 5.96 18.92 11.49
C LYS A 70 4.53 19.44 11.64
N GLU A 71 3.64 19.10 10.72
CA GLU A 71 2.31 19.69 10.57
C GLU A 71 1.19 18.63 10.67
N ILE A 72 1.53 17.38 11.00
CA ILE A 72 0.57 16.27 11.10
C ILE A 72 0.73 15.47 12.40
N GLU A 73 -0.30 14.72 12.75
CA GLU A 73 -0.28 13.81 13.88
C GLU A 73 0.67 12.62 13.66
N ALA A 74 1.40 12.24 14.71
CA ALA A 74 2.35 11.13 14.68
C ALA A 74 1.68 9.75 14.42
N ASN A 75 0.38 9.63 14.63
CA ASN A 75 -0.37 8.38 14.41
C ASN A 75 -0.36 7.92 12.94
N ALA A 76 -0.42 8.86 11.99
CA ALA A 76 -0.42 8.58 10.57
C ALA A 76 0.94 8.07 10.12
N ILE A 77 2.02 8.68 10.63
CA ILE A 77 3.39 8.25 10.37
C ILE A 77 3.58 6.81 10.86
N ARG A 78 3.20 6.53 12.12
CA ARG A 78 3.31 5.18 12.70
C ARG A 78 2.55 4.13 11.89
N THR A 79 1.37 4.48 11.38
CA THR A 79 0.57 3.57 10.54
C THR A 79 1.29 3.27 9.23
N ALA A 80 1.85 4.28 8.57
CA ALA A 80 2.62 4.10 7.34
C ALA A 80 3.93 3.33 7.58
N GLU A 81 4.60 3.53 8.73
CA GLU A 81 5.80 2.76 9.12
C GLU A 81 5.47 1.27 9.25
N GLN A 82 4.41 0.92 9.98
CA GLN A 82 3.98 -0.48 10.12
C GLN A 82 3.62 -1.12 8.77
N MET A 83 3.04 -0.34 7.84
CA MET A 83 2.72 -0.83 6.51
C MET A 83 3.95 -0.99 5.63
N ALA A 84 4.87 -0.03 5.64
CA ALA A 84 6.14 -0.12 4.92
C ALA A 84 7.00 -1.28 5.44
N GLU A 85 7.00 -1.52 6.75
CA GLU A 85 7.63 -2.70 7.37
C GLU A 85 6.97 -4.00 6.88
N ARG A 86 5.64 -4.06 6.79
CA ARG A 86 4.94 -5.24 6.24
C ARG A 86 5.20 -5.45 4.75
N GLU A 87 5.28 -4.35 3.99
CA GLU A 87 5.61 -4.35 2.57
C GLU A 87 7.03 -4.90 2.34
N THR A 88 7.99 -4.45 3.15
CA THR A 88 9.41 -4.86 3.06
C THR A 88 9.70 -6.23 3.66
N ALA A 89 9.00 -6.63 4.74
CA ALA A 89 9.16 -7.93 5.36
C ALA A 89 8.64 -9.09 4.48
N GLY A 90 7.78 -8.79 3.51
CA GLY A 90 7.06 -9.79 2.74
C GLY A 90 6.17 -10.67 3.65
N ARG A 91 5.42 -11.60 3.05
CA ARG A 91 4.72 -12.62 3.84
C ARG A 91 5.72 -13.69 4.29
N CYS A 92 6.02 -13.71 5.58
CA CYS A 92 6.78 -14.81 6.18
C CYS A 92 5.88 -16.04 6.30
N LEU A 93 6.12 -17.03 5.44
CA LEU A 93 5.48 -18.33 5.53
C LEU A 93 6.31 -19.18 6.50
N LEU A 94 5.72 -19.50 7.65
CA LEU A 94 6.30 -20.44 8.62
C LEU A 94 6.30 -21.84 8.00
N ALA A 95 7.33 -22.08 7.20
CA ALA A 95 7.57 -23.31 6.48
C ALA A 95 8.16 -24.34 7.42
N ASP A 96 9.48 -24.38 7.58
CA ASP A 96 10.14 -25.51 8.19
C ASP A 96 10.84 -25.10 9.49
N SER A 97 10.87 -26.04 10.44
CA SER A 97 11.66 -25.90 11.68
C SER A 97 13.15 -26.11 11.43
N LYS A 98 13.49 -26.52 10.21
CA LYS A 98 14.84 -26.84 9.73
C LYS A 98 15.12 -26.16 8.38
N GLU A 99 16.38 -26.29 7.96
CA GLU A 99 16.90 -25.76 6.71
C GLU A 99 16.06 -26.15 5.47
N VAL A 100 15.61 -25.14 4.73
CA VAL A 100 14.97 -25.27 3.41
C VAL A 100 16.04 -25.51 2.34
N LYS A 101 15.84 -26.54 1.50
CA LYS A 101 16.80 -26.95 0.46
C LYS A 101 16.36 -26.54 -0.94
N GLY A 102 15.08 -26.28 -1.14
CA GLY A 102 14.59 -25.75 -2.40
C GLY A 102 13.21 -25.13 -2.28
N LEU A 103 12.95 -24.24 -3.22
CA LEU A 103 11.71 -23.49 -3.39
C LEU A 103 11.30 -23.57 -4.86
N SER A 104 10.00 -23.72 -5.11
CA SER A 104 9.42 -23.66 -6.44
C SER A 104 8.11 -22.90 -6.39
N VAL A 105 7.88 -22.04 -7.37
CA VAL A 105 6.62 -21.30 -7.56
C VAL A 105 5.93 -21.87 -8.80
N SER A 106 4.62 -22.05 -8.75
CA SER A 106 3.85 -22.45 -9.92
C SER A 106 4.01 -21.45 -11.06
N LEU A 107 3.80 -21.90 -12.30
CA LEU A 107 3.86 -21.03 -13.47
C LEU A 107 2.87 -19.84 -13.38
N LYS A 108 1.76 -20.04 -12.66
CA LYS A 108 0.74 -19.00 -12.44
C LYS A 108 1.07 -18.05 -11.29
N GLY A 109 2.07 -18.35 -10.46
CA GLY A 109 2.40 -17.55 -9.28
C GLY A 109 1.47 -17.74 -8.09
N ASP A 110 0.48 -18.62 -8.18
CA ASP A 110 -0.56 -18.85 -7.18
C ASP A 110 -0.17 -19.89 -6.11
N LEU A 111 0.88 -20.67 -6.34
CA LEU A 111 1.34 -21.72 -5.42
C LEU A 111 2.84 -21.59 -5.17
N LEU A 112 3.20 -21.66 -3.88
CA LEU A 112 4.58 -21.83 -3.43
C LEU A 112 4.74 -23.24 -2.83
N VAL A 113 5.80 -23.94 -3.24
CA VAL A 113 6.23 -25.19 -2.65
C VAL A 113 7.62 -25.01 -2.05
N SER A 114 7.78 -25.40 -0.79
CA SER A 114 9.11 -25.56 -0.18
C SER A 114 9.37 -27.03 0.14
N TYR A 115 10.65 -27.41 0.11
CA TYR A 115 11.10 -28.67 0.68
C TYR A 115 12.43 -28.50 1.39
N GLY A 116 12.63 -29.27 2.46
CA GLY A 116 13.78 -29.14 3.33
C GLY A 116 14.14 -30.44 4.02
N LYS A 117 14.84 -30.33 5.16
CA LYS A 117 15.18 -31.47 6.03
C LYS A 117 14.03 -31.95 6.91
N ASP A 118 12.90 -31.25 6.89
CA ASP A 118 11.65 -31.76 7.48
C ASP A 118 11.04 -32.83 6.56
N SER A 119 10.23 -33.72 7.15
CA SER A 119 9.79 -34.98 6.51
C SER A 119 8.75 -34.81 5.39
N GLY A 120 8.62 -33.62 4.81
CA GLY A 120 7.64 -33.36 3.76
C GLY A 120 7.85 -32.03 3.05
N ALA A 121 7.33 -31.95 1.82
CA ALA A 121 7.16 -30.69 1.13
C ALA A 121 5.93 -29.96 1.68
N LYS A 122 6.02 -28.64 1.78
CA LYS A 122 4.92 -27.79 2.22
C LYS A 122 4.46 -26.91 1.07
N VAL A 123 3.15 -26.68 1.01
CA VAL A 123 2.49 -25.98 -0.10
C VAL A 123 1.63 -24.86 0.46
N TRP A 124 1.76 -23.66 -0.12
CA TRP A 124 0.95 -22.50 0.23
C TRP A 124 0.29 -21.92 -1.01
N ASN A 125 -0.95 -21.46 -0.83
CA ASN A 125 -1.60 -20.57 -1.79
C ASN A 125 -1.03 -19.16 -1.57
N LEU A 126 -0.49 -18.57 -2.62
CA LEU A 126 -0.08 -17.17 -2.64
C LEU A 126 -1.31 -16.31 -2.99
N PRO A 127 -1.52 -15.16 -2.32
CA PRO A 127 -2.54 -14.20 -2.74
C PRO A 127 -2.17 -13.59 -4.10
N ASP A 128 -3.18 -13.20 -4.86
CA ASP A 128 -3.03 -12.37 -6.07
C ASP A 128 -2.39 -11.00 -5.76
#